data_AF-A0A812QQF7-F1
#
_entry.id   AF-A0A812QQF7-F1
#
_cell.length_a   1.000
_cell.length_b   1.000
_cell.length_c   1.000
_cell.angle_alpha   90.00
_cell.angle_beta   90.00
_cell.angle_gamma   90.00
#
_symmetry.space_group_name_H-M   'P 1'
#
loop_
_entity.id
_entity.type
_entity.pdbx_description
1 polymer ?
#
loop_
_entity_poly.entity_id
_entity_poly.type
_entity_poly.pdbx_seq_one_letter_code
_entity_poly.pdbx_strand_id
1 'polypeptide(L)'
;MKFLVALATLPWTVSLKVSIQVNVSQTQCANAAPNSCCKWQGRCEDGWVPRQPLSEHVGSSNEECCEQTCMSFTCPDGYVANAAYHNNVGWNADVCCDRTCKDHSCSQGGYRVTPGSQSKVGSTDDECCSKTCSLHSCGALWKPLEERAQWVGSSDAVCCEPLCAMMTCGAGWVLDGTKVDQVGASREDCCAKTCETVTCPRNFGIPENKKHTAPKDESECCEPTCRQHICSDGWVADATRSDLFKSSDEGCCLKKCAAFECPELWEKNTDAKELFATSTETCCLKSCALHQCGTGWLAIASKQGVLGSSDEDCCEKSCALHSCGTGLALKPSASDSSGTTDDACCEPETCSQMRQLKPAGQCNDLSKQDCEKTYAILTPAAAKKSVKHFVRCIFDETWSLCRISDSTTSQCSDM
;
A
#
# COMPACT_ATOMS: atom_id res chain seq x y z
N MET A 1 -24.90 -31.25 23.12
CA MET A 1 -25.28 -32.05 21.93
C MET A 1 -24.58 -33.40 22.02
N LYS A 2 -25.38 -34.45 21.79
CA LYS A 2 -25.14 -35.90 21.89
C LYS A 2 -23.68 -36.40 21.93
N PHE A 3 -23.35 -37.01 23.07
CA PHE A 3 -22.34 -38.08 23.18
C PHE A 3 -22.79 -39.28 22.35
N LEU A 4 -21.92 -39.78 21.47
CA LEU A 4 -22.05 -41.08 20.81
C LEU A 4 -20.86 -41.93 21.26
N VAL A 5 -21.12 -42.79 22.24
CA VAL A 5 -20.23 -43.86 22.69
C VAL A 5 -20.41 -45.02 21.72
N ALA A 6 -19.38 -45.33 20.94
CA ALA A 6 -19.32 -46.55 20.15
C ALA A 6 -18.57 -47.62 20.96
N LEU A 7 -19.32 -48.57 21.52
CA LEU A 7 -18.81 -49.82 22.05
C LEU A 7 -18.35 -50.70 20.89
N ALA A 8 -17.04 -50.86 20.72
CA ALA A 8 -16.47 -51.93 19.90
C ALA A 8 -16.15 -53.13 20.80
N THR A 9 -16.95 -54.17 20.65
CA THR A 9 -16.83 -55.47 21.31
C THR A 9 -15.56 -56.18 20.84
N LEU A 10 -14.63 -56.44 21.77
CA LEU A 10 -13.49 -57.35 21.59
C LEU A 10 -14.00 -58.78 21.44
N PRO A 11 -13.54 -59.57 20.44
CA PRO A 11 -13.79 -61.00 20.44
C PRO A 11 -12.93 -61.64 21.54
N TRP A 12 -13.59 -62.13 22.59
CA TRP A 12 -12.96 -63.09 23.50
C TRP A 12 -12.67 -64.36 22.72
N THR A 13 -11.42 -64.55 22.29
CA THR A 13 -10.92 -65.88 21.98
C THR A 13 -10.80 -66.62 23.30
N VAL A 14 -11.83 -67.41 23.62
CA VAL A 14 -11.72 -68.48 24.61
C VAL A 14 -10.61 -69.40 24.11
N SER A 15 -9.42 -69.28 24.71
CA SER A 15 -8.34 -70.24 24.50
C SER A 15 -8.79 -71.54 25.15
N LEU A 16 -9.45 -72.38 24.35
CA LEU A 16 -9.80 -73.74 24.70
C LEU A 16 -8.45 -74.47 24.88
N LYS A 17 -7.97 -74.59 26.12
CA LYS A 17 -6.93 -75.55 26.46
C LYS A 17 -7.52 -76.94 26.27
N VAL A 18 -7.53 -77.41 25.03
CA VAL A 18 -7.65 -78.82 24.74
C VAL A 18 -6.33 -79.44 25.19
N SER A 19 -6.30 -79.92 26.43
CA SER A 19 -5.34 -80.94 26.80
C SER A 19 -5.70 -82.18 25.98
N ILE A 20 -5.11 -82.28 24.79
CA ILE A 20 -5.04 -83.56 24.08
C ILE A 20 -4.14 -84.42 24.97
N GLN A 21 -4.73 -85.13 25.92
CA GLN A 21 -4.14 -86.39 26.35
C GLN A 21 -4.20 -87.27 25.11
N VAL A 22 -3.09 -87.33 24.38
CA VAL A 22 -2.90 -88.38 23.40
C VAL A 22 -2.97 -89.65 24.23
N ASN A 23 -4.12 -90.33 24.20
CA ASN A 23 -4.20 -91.73 24.58
C ASN A 23 -3.35 -92.45 23.55
N VAL A 24 -2.03 -92.45 23.77
CA VAL A 24 -1.08 -93.25 23.01
C VAL A 24 -1.60 -94.66 23.15
N SER A 25 -2.06 -95.19 22.03
CA SER A 25 -2.96 -96.31 21.99
C SER A 25 -2.29 -97.53 22.62
N GLN A 26 -3.00 -98.19 23.54
CA GLN A 26 -2.61 -99.48 24.11
C GLN A 26 -2.28 -100.54 23.03
N THR A 27 -2.70 -100.32 21.78
CA THR A 27 -2.38 -101.18 20.64
C THR A 27 -0.92 -101.16 20.21
N GLN A 28 -0.15 -100.08 20.39
CA GLN A 28 1.27 -100.08 20.01
C GLN A 28 2.12 -100.94 20.96
N CYS A 29 1.71 -101.10 22.21
CA CYS A 29 2.53 -101.71 23.26
C CYS A 29 2.25 -103.19 23.54
N ALA A 30 1.33 -103.82 22.81
CA ALA A 30 0.90 -105.20 23.08
C ALA A 30 1.99 -106.26 22.86
N ASN A 31 2.88 -106.05 21.88
CA ASN A 31 3.97 -106.96 21.52
C ASN A 31 5.37 -106.33 21.68
N ALA A 32 5.48 -105.24 22.44
CA ALA A 32 6.72 -104.50 22.56
C ALA A 32 7.77 -105.30 23.38
N ALA A 33 9.04 -105.18 23.01
CA ALA A 33 10.14 -105.89 23.67
C ALA A 33 10.20 -105.59 25.19
N PRO A 34 10.76 -106.47 26.03
CA PRO A 34 10.78 -106.30 27.50
C PRO A 34 11.45 -105.01 27.97
N ASN A 35 12.40 -104.50 27.19
CA ASN A 35 13.15 -103.27 27.42
C ASN A 35 12.60 -102.07 26.61
N SER A 36 11.42 -102.21 25.99
CA SER A 36 10.81 -101.11 25.24
C SER A 36 10.26 -100.00 26.15
N CYS A 37 10.18 -98.80 25.61
CA CYS A 37 9.61 -97.63 26.28
C CYS A 37 8.12 -97.77 26.61
N CYS A 38 7.43 -98.75 26.02
CA CYS A 38 6.09 -99.16 26.42
C CYS A 38 5.97 -99.70 27.86
N LYS A 39 7.07 -100.15 28.47
CA LYS A 39 7.11 -100.66 29.84
C LYS A 39 7.67 -99.65 30.85
N TRP A 40 8.14 -98.51 30.37
CA TRP A 40 8.63 -97.43 31.21
C TRP A 40 7.44 -96.75 31.92
N GLN A 41 7.49 -96.72 33.26
CA GLN A 41 6.43 -96.16 34.11
C GLN A 41 6.62 -94.67 34.41
N GLY A 42 7.73 -94.08 33.95
CA GLY A 42 8.00 -92.65 34.11
C GLY A 42 7.01 -91.83 33.28
N ARG A 43 6.61 -90.66 33.82
CA ARG A 43 5.99 -89.62 33.00
C ARG A 43 7.11 -88.74 32.46
N CYS A 44 7.01 -88.37 31.19
CA CYS A 44 7.89 -87.35 30.65
C CYS A 44 7.77 -86.07 31.50
N GLU A 45 8.91 -85.49 31.85
CA GLU A 45 8.99 -84.26 32.63
C GLU A 45 8.49 -83.05 31.83
N ASP A 46 8.29 -81.90 32.49
CA ASP A 46 7.90 -80.66 31.81
C ASP A 46 8.89 -80.32 30.70
N GLY A 47 8.37 -80.09 29.50
CA GLY A 47 9.18 -79.88 28.30
C GLY A 47 9.58 -81.16 27.55
N TRP A 48 9.02 -82.32 27.90
CA TRP A 48 9.24 -83.59 27.18
C TRP A 48 7.92 -84.26 26.80
N VAL A 49 7.92 -85.00 25.69
CA VAL A 49 6.79 -85.85 25.27
C VAL A 49 7.24 -87.28 24.92
N PRO A 50 6.39 -88.31 25.04
CA PRO A 50 6.81 -89.68 24.80
C PRO A 50 7.17 -89.92 23.32
N ARG A 51 8.29 -90.62 23.05
CA ARG A 51 8.69 -90.99 21.68
C ARG A 51 7.60 -91.82 21.00
N GLN A 52 7.39 -91.63 19.70
CA GLN A 52 6.38 -92.38 18.95
C GLN A 52 6.98 -93.08 17.73
N PRO A 53 6.67 -94.38 17.51
CA PRO A 53 5.88 -95.27 18.38
C PRO A 53 6.70 -95.85 19.55
N LEU A 54 6.13 -95.89 20.77
CA LEU A 54 6.83 -96.34 22.00
C LEU A 54 7.39 -97.77 21.93
N SER A 55 6.82 -98.63 21.08
CA SER A 55 7.23 -100.02 20.94
C SER A 55 8.55 -100.22 20.21
N GLU A 56 8.98 -99.22 19.43
CA GLU A 56 10.20 -99.28 18.62
C GLU A 56 11.42 -98.68 19.35
N HIS A 57 11.19 -97.97 20.45
CA HIS A 57 12.24 -97.41 21.30
C HIS A 57 12.49 -98.30 22.51
N VAL A 58 13.76 -98.49 22.84
CA VAL A 58 14.23 -99.28 23.98
C VAL A 58 14.82 -98.33 25.02
N GLY A 59 14.41 -98.47 26.28
CA GLY A 59 14.85 -97.58 27.34
C GLY A 59 14.08 -97.71 28.64
N SER A 60 14.60 -97.03 29.66
CA SER A 60 14.06 -96.93 31.01
C SER A 60 14.25 -95.55 31.66
N SER A 61 14.80 -94.57 30.92
CA SER A 61 14.94 -93.18 31.35
C SER A 61 14.15 -92.20 30.48
N ASN A 62 14.08 -90.94 30.91
CA ASN A 62 13.40 -89.85 30.20
C ASN A 62 14.09 -89.55 28.86
N GLU A 63 15.43 -89.61 28.80
CA GLU A 63 16.23 -89.37 27.59
C GLU A 63 16.04 -90.46 26.53
N GLU A 64 15.81 -91.70 26.98
CA GLU A 64 15.61 -92.87 26.12
C GLU A 64 14.16 -92.96 25.62
N CYS A 65 13.18 -92.65 26.47
CA CYS A 65 11.76 -92.88 26.20
C CYS A 65 10.93 -91.63 25.91
N CYS A 66 11.48 -90.44 26.13
CA CYS A 66 10.88 -89.17 25.75
C CYS A 66 11.76 -88.39 24.77
N GLU A 67 11.14 -87.44 24.11
CA GLU A 67 11.77 -86.44 23.27
C GLU A 67 11.52 -85.05 23.85
N GLN A 68 12.57 -84.22 23.80
CA GLN A 68 12.47 -82.83 24.22
C GLN A 68 11.53 -82.07 23.27
N THR A 69 10.71 -81.23 23.88
CA THR A 69 9.88 -80.27 23.20
C THR A 69 10.59 -78.91 23.13
N CYS A 70 10.08 -78.04 22.28
CA CYS A 70 10.58 -76.68 22.14
C CYS A 70 10.45 -75.84 23.42
N MET A 71 9.69 -76.27 24.43
CA MET A 71 9.61 -75.60 25.73
C MET A 71 10.96 -75.50 26.45
N SER A 72 11.86 -76.46 26.23
CA SER A 72 13.22 -76.47 26.82
C SER A 72 14.29 -75.94 25.86
N PHE A 73 13.90 -75.55 24.64
CA PHE A 73 14.83 -75.07 23.62
C PHE A 73 15.08 -73.57 23.79
N THR A 74 16.35 -73.16 23.85
CA THR A 74 16.72 -71.73 23.86
C THR A 74 16.97 -71.27 22.43
N CYS A 75 16.17 -70.31 21.98
CA CYS A 75 16.32 -69.76 20.64
C CYS A 75 17.68 -69.07 20.47
N PRO A 76 18.42 -69.38 19.39
CA PRO A 76 19.67 -68.70 19.09
C PRO A 76 19.41 -67.23 18.70
N ASP A 77 20.48 -66.46 18.56
CA ASP A 77 20.40 -65.09 18.07
C ASP A 77 19.68 -65.03 16.71
N GLY A 78 18.88 -63.98 16.51
CA GLY A 78 18.01 -63.84 15.33
C GLY A 78 16.68 -64.60 15.41
N TYR A 79 16.39 -65.29 16.51
CA TYR A 79 15.13 -65.99 16.74
C TYR A 79 14.51 -65.62 18.10
N VAL A 80 13.18 -65.73 18.21
CA VAL A 80 12.44 -65.53 19.47
C VAL A 80 11.52 -66.71 19.76
N ALA A 81 11.37 -67.05 21.05
CA ALA A 81 10.52 -68.15 21.47
C ALA A 81 9.04 -67.80 21.27
N ASN A 82 8.27 -68.75 20.76
CA ASN A 82 6.82 -68.63 20.62
C ASN A 82 6.12 -69.73 21.39
N ALA A 83 5.20 -69.35 22.28
CA ALA A 83 4.43 -70.27 23.11
C ALA A 83 3.60 -71.28 22.30
N ALA A 84 3.25 -70.95 21.06
CA ALA A 84 2.54 -71.85 20.15
C ALA A 84 3.36 -73.12 19.81
N TYR A 85 4.69 -73.05 19.85
CA TYR A 85 5.56 -74.16 19.50
C TYR A 85 5.98 -75.00 20.69
N HIS A 86 5.62 -74.64 21.93
CA HIS A 86 6.10 -75.33 23.14
C HIS A 86 5.88 -76.84 23.14
N ASN A 87 4.84 -77.34 22.46
CA ASN A 87 4.56 -78.79 22.36
C ASN A 87 5.13 -79.45 21.09
N ASN A 88 5.76 -78.69 20.19
CA ASN A 88 6.43 -79.25 19.02
C ASN A 88 7.65 -80.05 19.49
N VAL A 89 7.85 -81.19 18.84
CA VAL A 89 9.03 -82.02 19.06
C VAL A 89 10.12 -81.61 18.09
N GLY A 90 11.27 -81.24 18.63
CA GLY A 90 12.40 -80.76 17.85
C GLY A 90 13.46 -80.10 18.71
N TRP A 91 14.67 -79.99 18.16
CA TRP A 91 15.81 -79.36 18.83
C TRP A 91 16.55 -78.39 17.90
N ASN A 92 15.79 -77.68 17.05
CA ASN A 92 16.34 -76.67 16.17
C ASN A 92 15.41 -75.45 16.12
N ALA A 93 15.99 -74.32 15.73
CA ALA A 93 15.31 -73.04 15.76
C ALA A 93 14.14 -72.95 14.77
N ASP A 94 14.20 -73.65 13.64
CA ASP A 94 13.13 -73.60 12.62
C ASP A 94 11.85 -74.32 13.06
N VAL A 95 11.94 -75.22 14.04
CA VAL A 95 10.78 -75.92 14.62
C VAL A 95 10.28 -75.23 15.90
N CYS A 96 11.19 -74.61 16.65
CA CYS A 96 10.94 -74.16 18.02
C CYS A 96 10.84 -72.66 18.22
N CYS A 97 11.21 -71.86 17.21
CA CYS A 97 11.32 -70.42 17.34
C CYS A 97 10.79 -69.70 16.10
N ASP A 98 10.38 -68.45 16.28
CA ASP A 98 10.12 -67.56 15.16
C ASP A 98 11.39 -66.82 14.76
N ARG A 99 11.65 -66.75 13.45
CA ARG A 99 12.69 -65.89 12.91
C ARG A 99 12.35 -64.43 13.15
N THR A 100 13.38 -63.66 13.49
CA THR A 100 13.31 -62.20 13.55
C THR A 100 13.96 -61.60 12.32
N CYS A 101 13.70 -60.32 12.10
CA CYS A 101 14.30 -59.56 11.02
C CYS A 101 15.80 -59.27 11.21
N LYS A 102 16.42 -59.69 12.32
CA LYS A 102 17.82 -59.38 12.65
C LYS A 102 18.80 -59.72 11.52
N ASP A 103 18.65 -60.92 10.96
CA ASP A 103 19.53 -61.45 9.91
C ASP A 103 18.90 -61.35 8.51
N HIS A 104 17.77 -60.66 8.39
CA HIS A 104 17.08 -60.50 7.13
C HIS A 104 17.85 -59.54 6.21
N SER A 105 17.99 -59.93 4.93
CA SER A 105 18.64 -59.10 3.91
C SER A 105 17.60 -58.65 2.90
N CYS A 106 17.36 -57.34 2.83
CA CYS A 106 16.38 -56.76 1.92
C CYS A 106 16.78 -56.99 0.46
N SER A 107 15.89 -57.61 -0.31
CA SER A 107 16.19 -58.02 -1.69
C SER A 107 16.25 -56.85 -2.67
N GLN A 108 15.51 -55.78 -2.38
CA GLN A 108 15.45 -54.56 -3.20
C GLN A 108 16.44 -53.50 -2.73
N GLY A 109 17.14 -52.89 -3.69
CA GLY A 109 17.98 -51.72 -3.44
C GLY A 109 17.16 -50.56 -2.86
N GLY A 110 17.71 -49.85 -1.87
CA GLY A 110 17.01 -48.74 -1.20
C GLY A 110 16.05 -49.17 -0.09
N TYR A 111 16.19 -50.41 0.41
CA TYR A 111 15.49 -50.91 1.59
C TYR A 111 16.49 -51.44 2.62
N ARG A 112 16.18 -51.27 3.92
CA ARG A 112 17.03 -51.73 5.03
C ARG A 112 16.22 -52.20 6.23
N VAL A 113 16.77 -53.12 7.00
CA VAL A 113 16.28 -53.47 8.34
C VAL A 113 16.65 -52.35 9.30
N THR A 114 15.68 -51.79 10.01
CA THR A 114 15.93 -50.75 11.03
C THR A 114 16.39 -51.40 12.33
N PRO A 115 17.16 -50.69 13.19
CA PRO A 115 17.47 -51.18 14.54
C PRO A 115 16.21 -51.56 15.35
N GLY A 116 15.12 -50.81 15.18
CA GLY A 116 13.83 -51.12 15.83
C GLY A 116 13.15 -52.38 15.26
N SER A 117 13.38 -52.71 13.99
CA SER A 117 12.81 -53.88 13.34
C SER A 117 13.58 -55.17 13.62
N GLN A 118 14.84 -55.11 14.07
CA GLN A 118 15.68 -56.31 14.25
C GLN A 118 15.05 -57.36 15.18
N SER A 119 14.28 -56.94 16.19
CA SER A 119 13.59 -57.84 17.13
C SER A 119 12.19 -58.25 16.69
N LYS A 120 11.69 -57.70 15.58
CA LYS A 120 10.36 -58.01 15.05
C LYS A 120 10.37 -59.41 14.45
N VAL A 121 9.35 -60.21 14.78
CA VAL A 121 9.08 -61.49 14.11
C VAL A 121 8.74 -61.22 12.64
N GLY A 122 9.45 -61.91 11.75
CA GLY A 122 9.31 -61.77 10.31
C GLY A 122 10.46 -62.41 9.56
N SER A 123 10.20 -62.77 8.30
CA SER A 123 11.22 -63.35 7.41
C SER A 123 11.12 -62.86 5.96
N THR A 124 10.22 -61.90 5.71
CA THR A 124 9.97 -61.34 4.40
C THR A 124 10.35 -59.86 4.34
N ASP A 125 10.59 -59.34 3.14
CA ASP A 125 10.91 -57.92 2.93
C ASP A 125 9.80 -57.00 3.47
N ASP A 126 8.53 -57.33 3.25
CA ASP A 126 7.40 -56.51 3.72
C ASP A 126 7.32 -56.44 5.25
N GLU A 127 7.79 -57.48 5.94
CA GLU A 127 7.82 -57.52 7.40
C GLU A 127 9.03 -56.79 7.98
N CYS A 128 10.18 -56.95 7.33
CA CYS A 128 11.49 -56.61 7.91
C CYS A 128 12.12 -55.34 7.38
N CYS A 129 11.78 -54.94 6.16
CA CYS A 129 12.47 -53.89 5.44
C CYS A 129 11.67 -52.59 5.42
N SER A 130 12.38 -51.47 5.49
CA SER A 130 11.81 -50.13 5.35
C SER A 130 12.54 -49.37 4.26
N LYS A 131 11.80 -48.51 3.54
CA LYS A 131 12.34 -47.66 2.48
C LYS A 131 13.41 -46.73 3.05
N THR A 132 14.48 -46.54 2.30
CA THR A 132 15.48 -45.51 2.57
C THR A 132 15.25 -44.28 1.70
N CYS A 133 15.88 -43.17 2.09
CA CYS A 133 15.76 -41.91 1.37
C CYS A 133 16.26 -41.95 -0.08
N SER A 134 17.08 -42.94 -0.45
CA SER A 134 17.43 -43.19 -1.86
C SER A 134 16.23 -43.48 -2.78
N LEU A 135 15.08 -43.88 -2.21
CA LEU A 135 13.83 -44.10 -2.95
C LEU A 135 12.83 -42.95 -2.79
N HIS A 136 13.19 -41.91 -2.04
CA HIS A 136 12.33 -40.76 -1.79
C HIS A 136 12.60 -39.66 -2.82
N SER A 137 11.53 -39.17 -3.45
CA SER A 137 11.58 -38.00 -4.34
C SER A 137 11.16 -36.77 -3.56
N CYS A 138 12.06 -35.80 -3.45
CA CYS A 138 11.78 -34.55 -2.76
C CYS A 138 10.75 -33.70 -3.49
N GLY A 139 9.89 -33.01 -2.73
CA GLY A 139 8.96 -32.02 -3.28
C GLY A 139 9.69 -30.83 -3.95
N ALA A 140 8.93 -29.98 -4.66
CA ALA A 140 9.47 -28.89 -5.47
C ALA A 140 10.34 -27.86 -4.71
N LEU A 141 10.15 -27.75 -3.39
CA LEU A 141 10.85 -26.81 -2.52
C LEU A 141 11.96 -27.47 -1.67
N TRP A 142 12.34 -28.69 -2.02
CA TRP A 142 13.26 -29.52 -1.26
C TRP A 142 14.30 -30.15 -2.18
N LYS A 143 15.53 -30.27 -1.70
CA LYS A 143 16.62 -30.94 -2.40
C LYS A 143 16.98 -32.27 -1.73
N PRO A 144 17.24 -33.35 -2.48
CA PRO A 144 17.71 -34.61 -1.90
C PRO A 144 19.03 -34.43 -1.17
N LEU A 145 19.13 -35.05 0.00
CA LEU A 145 20.36 -35.05 0.77
C LEU A 145 21.12 -36.36 0.57
N GLU A 146 22.20 -36.31 -0.21
CA GLU A 146 22.95 -37.52 -0.61
C GLU A 146 23.52 -38.28 0.59
N GLU A 147 23.99 -37.57 1.63
CA GLU A 147 24.45 -38.17 2.88
C GLU A 147 23.37 -38.96 3.64
N ARG A 148 22.08 -38.66 3.39
CA ARG A 148 20.95 -39.38 3.98
C ARG A 148 20.39 -40.46 3.10
N ALA A 149 20.95 -40.74 1.93
CA ALA A 149 20.42 -41.75 0.99
C ALA A 149 20.19 -43.13 1.66
N GLN A 150 20.99 -43.47 2.67
CA GLN A 150 20.91 -44.73 3.41
C GLN A 150 20.02 -44.69 4.66
N TRP A 151 19.52 -43.52 5.05
CA TRP A 151 18.65 -43.36 6.22
C TRP A 151 17.27 -43.93 5.92
N VAL A 152 16.65 -44.52 6.94
CA VAL A 152 15.28 -45.02 6.82
C VAL A 152 14.31 -43.85 6.89
N GLY A 153 13.48 -43.71 5.86
CA GLY A 153 12.58 -42.59 5.73
C GLY A 153 11.95 -42.50 4.34
N SER A 154 10.80 -41.84 4.26
CA SER A 154 10.06 -41.62 3.01
C SER A 154 9.30 -40.29 3.04
N SER A 155 9.90 -39.27 3.66
CA SER A 155 9.31 -37.93 3.77
C SER A 155 10.36 -36.87 3.57
N ASP A 156 9.96 -35.70 3.08
CA ASP A 156 10.85 -34.56 2.82
C ASP A 156 11.62 -34.15 4.09
N ALA A 157 10.95 -34.13 5.24
CA ALA A 157 11.57 -33.76 6.52
C ALA A 157 12.71 -34.69 6.96
N VAL A 158 12.72 -35.94 6.49
CA VAL A 158 13.79 -36.91 6.80
C VAL A 158 14.85 -36.92 5.70
N CYS A 159 14.41 -36.94 4.45
CA CYS A 159 15.24 -37.30 3.30
C CYS A 159 15.78 -36.10 2.51
N CYS A 160 15.28 -34.90 2.77
CA CYS A 160 15.57 -33.73 1.97
C CYS A 160 15.98 -32.54 2.85
N GLU A 161 16.50 -31.51 2.20
CA GLU A 161 16.77 -30.21 2.82
C GLU A 161 15.95 -29.11 2.14
N PRO A 162 15.43 -28.13 2.90
CA PRO A 162 14.61 -27.08 2.34
C PRO A 162 15.46 -26.15 1.46
N LEU A 163 14.86 -25.74 0.34
CA LEU A 163 15.43 -24.70 -0.51
C LEU A 163 15.13 -23.31 0.07
N CYS A 164 15.97 -22.34 -0.26
CA CYS A 164 15.75 -20.95 0.11
C CYS A 164 14.41 -20.39 -0.37
N ALA A 165 13.82 -20.95 -1.42
CA ALA A 165 12.45 -20.67 -1.85
C ALA A 165 11.39 -20.79 -0.73
N MET A 166 11.64 -21.59 0.32
CA MET A 166 10.73 -21.72 1.48
C MET A 166 10.91 -20.62 2.54
N MET A 167 11.96 -19.82 2.45
CA MET A 167 12.34 -18.89 3.50
C MET A 167 11.54 -17.59 3.48
N THR A 168 11.35 -17.03 4.68
CA THR A 168 10.84 -15.67 4.87
C THR A 168 11.93 -14.83 5.53
N CYS A 169 12.27 -13.69 4.92
CA CYS A 169 13.48 -12.95 5.27
C CYS A 169 13.29 -11.91 6.40
N GLY A 170 12.04 -11.56 6.72
CA GLY A 170 11.73 -10.56 7.74
C GLY A 170 12.05 -9.12 7.33
N ALA A 171 11.91 -8.17 8.26
CA ALA A 171 12.13 -6.74 7.99
C ALA A 171 13.60 -6.42 7.66
N GLY A 172 13.83 -5.57 6.65
CA GLY A 172 15.18 -5.19 6.18
C GLY A 172 15.86 -6.22 5.28
N TRP A 173 15.15 -7.27 4.85
CA TRP A 173 15.70 -8.34 4.02
C TRP A 173 14.67 -8.81 2.98
N VAL A 174 15.16 -9.29 1.85
CA VAL A 174 14.36 -9.94 0.79
C VAL A 174 15.01 -11.24 0.35
N LEU A 175 14.21 -12.13 -0.24
CA LEU A 175 14.73 -13.38 -0.79
C LEU A 175 15.75 -13.07 -1.88
N ASP A 176 16.93 -13.68 -1.78
CA ASP A 176 17.95 -13.54 -2.81
C ASP A 176 17.55 -14.39 -4.01
N GLY A 177 17.14 -13.71 -5.09
CA GLY A 177 16.72 -14.34 -6.34
C GLY A 177 17.77 -15.28 -6.93
N THR A 178 19.05 -15.11 -6.62
CA THR A 178 20.15 -15.96 -7.09
C THR A 178 20.33 -17.24 -6.28
N LYS A 179 19.67 -17.32 -5.11
CA LYS A 179 19.79 -18.43 -4.16
C LYS A 179 18.51 -19.23 -3.97
N VAL A 180 17.43 -18.90 -4.67
CA VAL A 180 16.10 -19.54 -4.53
C VAL A 180 16.17 -21.08 -4.58
N ASP A 181 16.98 -21.62 -5.50
CA ASP A 181 17.16 -23.06 -5.70
C ASP A 181 18.35 -23.66 -4.93
N GLN A 182 18.97 -22.88 -4.05
CA GLN A 182 20.04 -23.34 -3.17
C GLN A 182 19.45 -23.82 -1.85
N VAL A 183 20.17 -24.75 -1.20
CA VAL A 183 19.84 -25.21 0.15
C VAL A 183 20.20 -24.10 1.13
N GLY A 184 19.29 -23.81 2.07
CA GLY A 184 19.57 -22.92 3.18
C GLY A 184 18.40 -22.86 4.15
N ALA A 185 18.73 -22.74 5.43
CA ALA A 185 17.75 -22.69 6.52
C ALA A 185 17.84 -21.39 7.34
N SER A 186 18.85 -20.55 7.07
CA SER A 186 19.03 -19.27 7.74
C SER A 186 18.73 -18.10 6.82
N ARG A 187 18.51 -16.94 7.42
CA ARG A 187 18.32 -15.68 6.69
C ARG A 187 19.60 -15.30 5.97
N GLU A 188 20.75 -15.54 6.57
CA GLU A 188 22.06 -15.19 6.02
C GLU A 188 22.41 -16.05 4.80
N ASP A 189 21.92 -17.30 4.76
CA ASP A 189 22.07 -18.17 3.59
C ASP A 189 21.18 -17.70 2.45
N CYS A 190 19.91 -17.43 2.72
CA CYS A 190 18.87 -17.33 1.68
C CYS A 190 18.45 -15.91 1.30
N CYS A 191 18.75 -14.92 2.12
CA CYS A 191 18.24 -13.56 1.97
C CYS A 191 19.37 -12.57 1.69
N ALA A 192 19.00 -11.46 1.05
CA ALA A 192 19.84 -10.30 0.87
C ALA A 192 19.27 -9.14 1.70
N LYS A 193 20.18 -8.32 2.27
CA LYS A 193 19.79 -7.08 2.94
C LYS A 193 19.14 -6.14 1.95
N THR A 194 18.12 -5.41 2.38
CA THR A 194 17.51 -4.37 1.54
C THR A 194 18.21 -3.04 1.73
N CYS A 195 17.98 -2.13 0.78
CA CYS A 195 18.47 -0.75 0.90
C CYS A 195 17.99 -0.05 2.16
N GLU A 196 16.83 -0.39 2.73
CA GLU A 196 16.35 0.15 4.01
C GLU A 196 17.37 0.03 5.16
N THR A 197 18.31 -0.93 5.08
CA THR A 197 19.37 -1.11 6.09
C THR A 197 20.64 -0.30 5.81
N VAL A 198 20.75 0.34 4.65
CA VAL A 198 21.92 1.10 4.22
C VAL A 198 21.87 2.51 4.81
N THR A 199 23.02 3.01 5.27
CA THR A 199 23.16 4.41 5.68
C THR A 199 23.76 5.21 4.54
N CYS A 200 23.00 6.15 3.99
CA CYS A 200 23.48 6.97 2.88
C CYS A 200 24.45 8.08 3.32
N PRO A 201 25.39 8.48 2.44
CA PRO A 201 26.24 9.64 2.66
C PRO A 201 25.45 10.94 2.88
N ARG A 202 26.13 11.98 3.37
CA ARG A 202 25.54 13.31 3.55
C ARG A 202 24.92 13.81 2.22
N ASN A 203 23.68 14.31 2.30
CA ASN A 203 22.87 14.81 1.17
C ASN A 203 22.30 13.74 0.21
N PHE A 204 22.46 12.46 0.54
CA PHE A 204 21.84 11.35 -0.16
C PHE A 204 20.74 10.70 0.69
N GLY A 205 19.81 10.01 0.05
CA GLY A 205 18.74 9.27 0.72
C GLY A 205 18.35 8.02 -0.06
N ILE A 206 17.51 7.18 0.55
CA ILE A 206 16.96 5.99 -0.10
C ILE A 206 15.55 6.32 -0.57
N PRO A 207 15.28 6.34 -1.89
CA PRO A 207 13.94 6.61 -2.38
C PRO A 207 13.01 5.43 -2.07
N GLU A 208 11.70 5.71 -1.93
CA GLU A 208 10.71 4.73 -1.49
C GLU A 208 10.72 3.45 -2.36
N ASN A 209 10.87 3.62 -3.68
CA ASN A 209 10.92 2.51 -4.64
C ASN A 209 12.18 1.63 -4.52
N LYS A 210 13.20 2.05 -3.78
CA LYS A 210 14.43 1.26 -3.52
C LYS A 210 14.46 0.64 -2.14
N LYS A 211 13.62 1.06 -1.18
CA LYS A 211 13.71 0.58 0.23
C LYS A 211 13.70 -0.95 0.35
N HIS A 212 12.90 -1.63 -0.47
CA HIS A 212 12.75 -3.09 -0.43
C HIS A 212 13.53 -3.83 -1.52
N THR A 213 14.46 -3.16 -2.21
CA THR A 213 15.32 -3.83 -3.20
C THR A 213 16.59 -4.34 -2.52
N ALA A 214 17.04 -5.53 -2.91
CA ALA A 214 18.38 -6.01 -2.62
C ALA A 214 19.36 -5.34 -3.60
N PRO A 215 20.26 -4.47 -3.11
CA PRO A 215 21.28 -3.88 -3.96
C PRO A 215 22.38 -4.90 -4.27
N LYS A 216 23.09 -4.72 -5.39
CA LYS A 216 24.34 -5.45 -5.64
C LYS A 216 25.49 -4.88 -4.80
N ASP A 217 25.45 -3.58 -4.55
CA ASP A 217 26.36 -2.85 -3.68
C ASP A 217 25.66 -1.67 -3.00
N GLU A 218 26.16 -1.24 -1.84
CA GLU A 218 25.49 -0.22 -1.01
C GLU A 218 25.30 1.13 -1.74
N SER A 219 26.06 1.43 -2.79
CA SER A 219 25.93 2.69 -3.54
C SER A 219 24.69 2.72 -4.42
N GLU A 220 24.16 1.57 -4.86
CA GLU A 220 22.93 1.49 -5.66
C GLU A 220 21.69 1.97 -4.90
N CYS A 221 21.73 1.95 -3.56
CA CYS A 221 20.62 2.35 -2.70
C CYS A 221 20.43 3.85 -2.58
N CYS A 222 21.51 4.62 -2.73
CA CYS A 222 21.54 6.02 -2.35
C CYS A 222 21.41 6.92 -3.58
N GLU A 223 20.46 7.85 -3.53
CA GLU A 223 20.25 8.85 -4.56
C GLU A 223 20.43 10.27 -3.99
N PRO A 224 20.91 11.21 -4.83
CA PRO A 224 21.06 12.60 -4.41
C PRO A 224 19.70 13.20 -4.06
N THR A 225 19.67 13.94 -2.96
CA THR A 225 18.50 14.73 -2.55
C THR A 225 18.69 16.20 -2.91
N CYS A 226 17.64 17.01 -2.78
CA CYS A 226 17.75 18.45 -2.93
C CYS A 226 18.77 19.12 -1.99
N ARG A 227 19.20 18.46 -0.91
CA ARG A 227 20.33 18.94 -0.08
C ARG A 227 21.66 19.04 -0.85
N GLN A 228 21.80 18.31 -1.96
CA GLN A 228 22.99 18.39 -2.82
C GLN A 228 22.84 19.43 -3.93
N HIS A 229 21.61 19.83 -4.27
CA HIS A 229 21.34 20.77 -5.35
C HIS A 229 21.76 22.20 -4.96
N ILE A 230 22.54 22.85 -5.82
CA ILE A 230 22.94 24.25 -5.67
C ILE A 230 22.02 25.08 -6.56
N CYS A 231 21.23 25.95 -5.94
CA CYS A 231 20.29 26.80 -6.65
C CYS A 231 21.02 27.82 -7.53
N SER A 232 20.53 28.01 -8.76
CA SER A 232 21.05 29.04 -9.66
C SER A 232 20.77 30.47 -9.15
N ASP A 233 21.35 31.47 -9.80
CA ASP A 233 21.13 32.88 -9.47
C ASP A 233 19.63 33.24 -9.48
N GLY A 234 19.20 33.94 -8.43
CA GLY A 234 17.79 34.30 -8.22
C GLY A 234 16.92 33.17 -7.66
N TRP A 235 17.51 32.07 -7.20
CA TRP A 235 16.82 30.99 -6.48
C TRP A 235 17.45 30.76 -5.09
N VAL A 236 16.70 30.18 -4.17
CA VAL A 236 17.16 29.83 -2.81
C VAL A 236 16.72 28.42 -2.47
N ALA A 237 17.53 27.66 -1.72
CA ALA A 237 17.19 26.30 -1.32
C ALA A 237 15.86 26.26 -0.54
N ASP A 238 14.96 25.37 -0.95
CA ASP A 238 13.70 25.13 -0.25
C ASP A 238 13.92 24.07 0.84
N ALA A 239 13.98 24.50 2.10
CA ALA A 239 14.17 23.59 3.23
C ALA A 239 13.05 22.55 3.36
N THR A 240 11.84 22.84 2.85
CA THR A 240 10.71 21.89 2.87
C THR A 240 10.86 20.78 1.83
N ARG A 241 11.75 20.96 0.85
CA ARG A 241 12.02 20.01 -0.23
C ARG A 241 13.36 19.30 -0.09
N SER A 242 14.08 19.51 1.02
CA SER A 242 15.44 19.03 1.19
C SER A 242 15.59 17.52 0.92
N ASP A 243 14.59 16.73 1.31
CA ASP A 243 14.62 15.27 1.21
C ASP A 243 13.97 14.73 -0.08
N LEU A 244 13.59 15.60 -1.02
CA LEU A 244 13.10 15.19 -2.32
C LEU A 244 14.25 14.74 -3.23
N PHE A 245 13.99 13.71 -4.04
CA PHE A 245 14.89 13.19 -5.06
C PHE A 245 14.69 13.97 -6.37
N LYS A 246 15.15 15.22 -6.39
CA LYS A 246 15.13 16.12 -7.54
C LYS A 246 16.51 16.76 -7.74
N SER A 247 16.75 17.29 -8.93
CA SER A 247 18.06 17.82 -9.35
C SER A 247 17.94 19.10 -10.18
N SER A 248 16.86 19.86 -10.03
CA SER A 248 16.63 21.12 -10.74
C SER A 248 16.16 22.20 -9.78
N ASP A 249 16.27 23.46 -10.19
CA ASP A 249 15.83 24.60 -9.40
C ASP A 249 14.33 24.54 -9.10
N GLU A 250 13.51 24.16 -10.09
CA GLU A 250 12.06 24.01 -9.92
C GLU A 250 11.70 22.92 -8.90
N GLY A 251 12.54 21.88 -8.81
CA GLY A 251 12.35 20.78 -7.89
C GLY A 251 12.83 21.08 -6.47
N CYS A 252 13.94 21.80 -6.32
CA CYS A 252 14.67 21.93 -5.05
C CYS A 252 14.72 23.34 -4.46
N CYS A 253 14.35 24.36 -5.23
CA CYS A 253 14.55 25.75 -4.86
C CYS A 253 13.25 26.56 -4.94
N LEU A 254 13.27 27.71 -4.27
CA LEU A 254 12.28 28.77 -4.37
C LEU A 254 12.83 29.89 -5.24
N LYS A 255 12.05 30.31 -6.24
CA LYS A 255 12.38 31.42 -7.12
C LYS A 255 12.20 32.75 -6.37
N LYS A 256 13.18 33.64 -6.42
CA LYS A 256 13.05 35.03 -5.96
C LYS A 256 12.39 35.90 -7.01
N CYS A 257 11.76 36.99 -6.59
CA CYS A 257 11.20 37.98 -7.52
C CYS A 257 12.25 38.61 -8.45
N ALA A 258 13.52 38.69 -8.04
CA ALA A 258 14.61 39.14 -8.91
C ALA A 258 14.68 38.37 -10.25
N ALA A 259 14.43 37.06 -10.23
CA ALA A 259 14.42 36.18 -11.40
C ALA A 259 13.01 35.95 -11.98
N PHE A 260 11.97 36.49 -11.38
CA PHE A 260 10.60 36.36 -11.88
C PHE A 260 10.40 37.21 -13.14
N GLU A 261 9.64 36.69 -14.11
CA GLU A 261 9.31 37.40 -15.34
C GLU A 261 7.88 37.92 -15.23
N CYS A 262 7.71 39.24 -15.30
CA CYS A 262 6.40 39.87 -15.21
C CYS A 262 5.65 39.70 -16.54
N PRO A 263 4.34 39.40 -16.50
CA PRO A 263 3.50 39.37 -17.69
C PRO A 263 3.41 40.74 -18.40
N GLU A 264 2.83 40.76 -19.59
CA GLU A 264 2.57 42.01 -20.32
C GLU A 264 1.73 42.99 -19.48
N LEU A 265 2.04 44.28 -19.55
CA LEU A 265 1.41 45.36 -18.76
C LEU A 265 1.68 45.29 -17.23
N TRP A 266 2.68 44.52 -16.82
CA TRP A 266 3.24 44.52 -15.47
C TRP A 266 4.73 44.89 -15.51
N GLU A 267 5.21 45.57 -14.48
CA GLU A 267 6.63 45.87 -14.30
C GLU A 267 7.18 45.23 -13.03
N LYS A 268 8.49 44.95 -12.99
CA LYS A 268 9.14 44.37 -11.80
C LYS A 268 9.02 45.32 -10.61
N ASN A 269 8.53 44.79 -9.49
CA ASN A 269 8.60 45.46 -8.22
C ASN A 269 10.04 45.36 -7.69
N THR A 270 10.81 46.42 -7.81
CA THR A 270 12.22 46.44 -7.37
C THR A 270 12.38 46.28 -5.86
N ASP A 271 11.36 46.64 -5.09
CA ASP A 271 11.35 46.52 -3.63
C ASP A 271 11.11 45.08 -3.18
N ALA A 272 10.45 44.28 -4.04
CA ALA A 272 10.17 42.88 -3.78
C ALA A 272 11.30 41.93 -4.20
N LYS A 273 12.44 42.41 -4.70
CA LYS A 273 13.48 41.58 -5.35
C LYS A 273 13.96 40.39 -4.50
N GLU A 274 13.99 40.53 -3.17
CA GLU A 274 14.41 39.49 -2.22
C GLU A 274 13.26 38.59 -1.72
N LEU A 275 12.01 38.92 -2.07
CA LEU A 275 10.84 38.11 -1.74
C LEU A 275 10.76 36.88 -2.64
N PHE A 276 10.05 35.85 -2.16
CA PHE A 276 9.78 34.64 -2.93
C PHE A 276 8.64 34.88 -3.92
N ALA A 277 8.83 34.40 -5.14
CA ALA A 277 7.87 34.53 -6.23
C ALA A 277 6.69 33.56 -6.08
N THR A 278 5.83 33.86 -5.11
CA THR A 278 4.62 33.08 -4.82
C THR A 278 3.45 33.45 -5.75
N SER A 279 3.44 34.67 -6.28
CA SER A 279 2.46 35.15 -7.27
C SER A 279 3.03 36.31 -8.09
N THR A 280 2.34 36.66 -9.18
CA THR A 280 2.67 37.83 -10.00
C THR A 280 2.61 39.13 -9.18
N GLU A 281 1.59 39.29 -8.34
CA GLU A 281 1.36 40.48 -7.49
C GLU A 281 2.46 40.66 -6.44
N THR A 282 3.13 39.57 -6.04
CA THR A 282 4.24 39.65 -5.11
C THR A 282 5.47 40.29 -5.76
N CYS A 283 5.72 39.96 -7.03
CA CYS A 283 6.95 40.33 -7.73
C CYS A 283 6.80 41.48 -8.72
N CYS A 284 5.58 41.82 -9.08
CA CYS A 284 5.28 42.74 -10.15
C CYS A 284 4.23 43.76 -9.71
N LEU A 285 4.37 44.97 -10.24
CA LEU A 285 3.38 46.04 -10.13
C LEU A 285 2.56 46.08 -11.41
N LYS A 286 1.25 46.16 -11.23
CA LYS A 286 0.30 46.28 -12.33
C LYS A 286 0.38 47.69 -12.92
N SER A 287 0.29 47.80 -14.25
CA SER A 287 0.06 49.11 -14.88
C SER A 287 -1.41 49.50 -14.80
N CYS A 288 -1.65 50.80 -14.77
CA CYS A 288 -2.99 51.38 -14.75
C CYS A 288 -3.81 51.08 -16.01
N ALA A 289 -3.18 50.62 -17.11
CA ALA A 289 -3.88 50.10 -18.28
C ALA A 289 -4.78 48.90 -17.96
N LEU A 290 -4.45 48.13 -16.92
CA LEU A 290 -5.24 46.99 -16.47
C LEU A 290 -6.21 47.35 -15.32
N HIS A 291 -6.20 48.60 -14.83
CA HIS A 291 -7.06 49.04 -13.73
C HIS A 291 -8.43 49.49 -14.23
N GLN A 292 -9.49 49.13 -13.51
CA GLN A 292 -10.85 49.59 -13.79
C GLN A 292 -11.22 50.63 -12.73
N CYS A 293 -11.45 51.86 -13.18
CA CYS A 293 -11.81 52.95 -12.29
C CYS A 293 -13.15 52.70 -11.61
N GLY A 294 -13.18 52.89 -10.28
CA GLY A 294 -14.40 52.81 -9.48
C GLY A 294 -15.40 53.92 -9.79
N THR A 295 -16.55 53.88 -9.13
CA THR A 295 -17.58 54.92 -9.27
C THR A 295 -17.03 56.28 -8.86
N GLY A 296 -17.23 57.29 -9.71
CA GLY A 296 -16.73 58.64 -9.47
C GLY A 296 -15.29 58.87 -9.93
N TRP A 297 -14.68 57.90 -10.62
CA TRP A 297 -13.34 58.00 -11.18
C TRP A 297 -13.35 57.73 -12.68
N LEU A 298 -12.52 58.45 -13.41
CA LEU A 298 -12.41 58.38 -14.86
C LEU A 298 -11.05 57.82 -15.27
N ALA A 299 -11.09 56.84 -16.19
CA ALA A 299 -9.89 56.35 -16.83
C ALA A 299 -9.35 57.40 -17.79
N ILE A 300 -8.08 57.77 -17.65
CA ILE A 300 -7.42 58.75 -18.50
C ILE A 300 -6.23 58.11 -19.24
N ALA A 301 -6.14 58.36 -20.55
CA ALA A 301 -5.13 57.74 -21.40
C ALA A 301 -3.70 58.07 -20.95
N SER A 302 -3.48 59.25 -20.38
CA SER A 302 -2.18 59.69 -19.87
C SER A 302 -1.68 58.87 -18.67
N LYS A 303 -2.56 58.16 -17.95
CA LYS A 303 -2.18 57.31 -16.82
C LYS A 303 -2.00 55.84 -17.19
N GLN A 304 -2.29 55.39 -18.41
CA GLN A 304 -2.23 53.97 -18.76
C GLN A 304 -0.84 53.32 -18.52
N GLY A 305 0.25 54.07 -18.70
CA GLY A 305 1.61 53.60 -18.43
C GLY A 305 2.11 53.80 -16.99
N VAL A 306 1.27 54.32 -16.09
CA VAL A 306 1.64 54.52 -14.67
C VAL A 306 1.51 53.19 -13.93
N LEU A 307 2.43 52.91 -13.01
CA LEU A 307 2.33 51.77 -12.11
C LEU A 307 1.41 52.09 -10.95
N GLY A 308 0.43 51.24 -10.72
CA GLY A 308 -0.60 51.48 -9.73
C GLY A 308 -1.71 50.45 -9.79
N SER A 309 -2.46 50.35 -8.69
CA SER A 309 -3.61 49.44 -8.60
C SER A 309 -4.82 50.06 -7.88
N SER A 310 -4.72 51.34 -7.55
CA SER A 310 -5.79 52.11 -6.91
C SER A 310 -6.39 53.12 -7.88
N ASP A 311 -7.59 53.60 -7.57
CA ASP A 311 -8.21 54.69 -8.32
C ASP A 311 -7.37 55.98 -8.21
N GLU A 312 -6.74 56.22 -7.07
CA GLU A 312 -5.85 57.36 -6.85
C GLU A 312 -4.64 57.35 -7.80
N ASP A 313 -4.02 56.18 -7.96
CA ASP A 313 -2.87 56.01 -8.85
C ASP A 313 -3.30 56.12 -10.31
N CYS A 314 -4.39 55.44 -10.67
CA CYS A 314 -4.71 55.11 -12.06
C CYS A 314 -5.79 55.96 -12.72
N CYS A 315 -6.59 56.66 -11.94
CA CYS A 315 -7.76 57.38 -12.43
C CYS A 315 -7.69 58.86 -12.08
N GLU A 316 -8.61 59.63 -12.64
CA GLU A 316 -8.86 61.01 -12.26
C GLU A 316 -10.24 61.12 -11.62
N LYS A 317 -10.39 61.99 -10.62
CA LYS A 317 -11.68 62.20 -9.97
C LYS A 317 -12.67 62.80 -10.97
N SER A 318 -13.83 62.19 -11.08
CA SER A 318 -14.94 62.79 -11.82
C SER A 318 -15.67 63.81 -10.94
N CYS A 319 -16.40 64.70 -11.61
CA CYS A 319 -17.25 65.67 -10.95
C CYS A 319 -18.36 65.03 -10.11
N ALA A 320 -18.67 63.75 -10.28
CA ALA A 320 -19.64 63.04 -9.44
C ALA A 320 -19.18 62.90 -7.97
N LEU A 321 -17.88 63.00 -7.68
CA LEU A 321 -17.34 63.03 -6.32
C LEU A 321 -17.28 64.45 -5.73
N HIS A 322 -17.58 65.48 -6.52
CA HIS A 322 -17.52 66.87 -6.09
C HIS A 322 -18.82 67.30 -5.40
N SER A 323 -18.70 68.12 -4.36
CA SER A 323 -19.84 68.70 -3.66
C SER A 323 -19.96 70.18 -4.01
N CYS A 324 -21.05 70.56 -4.67
CA CYS A 324 -21.28 71.93 -5.10
C CYS A 324 -21.54 72.88 -3.93
N GLY A 325 -20.98 74.09 -4.00
CA GLY A 325 -21.29 75.17 -3.07
C GLY A 325 -22.75 75.61 -3.08
N THR A 326 -23.15 76.46 -2.14
CA THR A 326 -24.54 76.95 -2.02
C THR A 326 -25.03 77.65 -3.29
N GLY A 327 -26.21 77.26 -3.78
CA GLY A 327 -26.82 77.81 -5.01
C GLY A 327 -26.32 77.19 -6.31
N LEU A 328 -25.48 76.16 -6.22
CA LEU A 328 -24.96 75.40 -7.36
C LEU A 328 -25.41 73.93 -7.31
N ALA A 329 -25.62 73.33 -8.47
CA ALA A 329 -25.89 71.91 -8.67
C ALA A 329 -24.84 71.28 -9.60
N LEU A 330 -24.67 69.96 -9.50
CA LEU A 330 -23.81 69.20 -10.40
C LEU A 330 -24.31 69.32 -11.85
N LYS A 331 -23.37 69.49 -12.78
CA LYS A 331 -23.67 69.43 -14.22
C LYS A 331 -24.23 68.03 -14.58
N PRO A 332 -25.11 67.90 -15.58
CA PRO A 332 -25.74 66.62 -15.94
C PRO A 332 -24.75 65.49 -16.26
N SER A 333 -23.60 65.83 -16.83
CA SER A 333 -22.54 64.88 -17.20
C SER A 333 -21.43 64.77 -16.15
N ALA A 334 -21.73 65.05 -14.87
CA ALA A 334 -20.73 65.05 -13.79
C ALA A 334 -20.00 63.69 -13.63
N SER A 335 -20.64 62.59 -13.98
CA SER A 335 -20.02 61.25 -13.96
C SER A 335 -18.95 61.07 -15.04
N ASP A 336 -19.06 61.80 -16.16
CA ASP A 336 -18.23 61.65 -17.35
C ASP A 336 -17.20 62.79 -17.51
N SER A 337 -17.28 63.82 -16.67
CA SER A 337 -16.36 64.96 -16.68
C SER A 337 -15.36 64.89 -15.53
N SER A 338 -14.09 65.20 -15.82
CA SER A 338 -13.06 65.32 -14.78
C SER A 338 -13.10 66.69 -14.14
N GLY A 339 -12.86 66.73 -12.82
CA GLY A 339 -12.83 67.97 -12.07
C GLY A 339 -13.05 67.77 -10.57
N THR A 340 -12.60 68.76 -9.79
CA THR A 340 -12.71 68.77 -8.32
C THR A 340 -13.06 70.16 -7.78
N THR A 341 -13.55 71.05 -8.66
CA THR A 341 -13.87 72.44 -8.33
C THR A 341 -15.27 72.80 -8.80
N ASP A 342 -15.89 73.80 -8.15
CA ASP A 342 -17.22 74.29 -8.52
C ASP A 342 -17.28 74.76 -9.98
N ASP A 343 -16.27 75.49 -10.46
CA ASP A 343 -16.24 75.97 -11.84
C ASP A 343 -16.24 74.81 -12.86
N ALA A 344 -15.51 73.73 -12.55
CA ALA A 344 -15.42 72.55 -13.40
C ALA A 344 -16.69 71.71 -13.34
N CYS A 345 -17.25 71.50 -12.14
CA CYS A 345 -18.23 70.46 -11.88
C CYS A 345 -19.67 70.96 -11.69
N CYS A 346 -19.84 72.23 -11.36
CA CYS A 346 -21.10 72.77 -10.93
C CYS A 346 -21.59 73.90 -11.84
N GLU A 347 -22.88 74.14 -11.77
CA GLU A 347 -23.60 75.21 -12.46
C GLU A 347 -24.73 75.72 -11.56
N PRO A 348 -25.33 76.88 -11.83
CA PRO A 348 -26.43 77.40 -11.01
C PRO A 348 -27.59 76.40 -10.88
N GLU A 349 -28.20 76.26 -9.69
CA GLU A 349 -29.35 75.36 -9.47
C GLU A 349 -30.55 75.65 -10.39
N THR A 350 -30.68 76.91 -10.83
CA THR A 350 -31.66 77.35 -11.83
C THR A 350 -31.53 76.59 -13.15
N CYS A 351 -30.34 76.07 -13.50
CA CYS A 351 -30.13 75.27 -14.70
C CYS A 351 -30.95 73.98 -14.72
N SER A 352 -31.13 73.32 -13.58
CA SER A 352 -31.99 72.12 -13.49
C SER A 352 -33.45 72.43 -13.82
N GLN A 353 -33.94 73.61 -13.40
CA GLN A 353 -35.30 74.07 -13.70
C GLN A 353 -35.42 74.43 -15.19
N MET A 354 -34.41 75.11 -15.72
CA MET A 354 -34.38 75.55 -17.12
C MET A 354 -34.40 74.37 -18.11
N ARG A 355 -33.79 73.22 -17.77
CA ARG A 355 -33.83 72.01 -18.63
C ARG A 355 -35.21 71.37 -18.74
N GLN A 356 -36.13 71.68 -17.83
CA GLN A 356 -37.51 71.20 -17.90
C GLN A 356 -38.37 72.07 -18.83
N LEU A 357 -37.84 73.20 -19.30
CA LEU A 357 -38.53 74.14 -20.18
C LEU A 357 -38.21 73.82 -21.65
N LYS A 358 -39.14 74.15 -22.55
CA LYS A 358 -38.94 74.00 -23.99
C LYS A 358 -38.27 75.25 -24.59
N PRO A 359 -37.36 75.11 -25.57
CA PRO A 359 -36.80 76.26 -26.24
C PRO A 359 -37.87 77.02 -27.02
N ALA A 360 -37.89 78.34 -26.87
CA ALA A 360 -38.65 79.28 -27.70
C ALA A 360 -37.67 80.21 -28.43
N GLY A 361 -37.99 80.58 -29.67
CA GLY A 361 -37.19 81.57 -30.40
C GLY A 361 -37.22 82.94 -29.72
N GLN A 362 -38.39 83.36 -29.24
CA GLN A 362 -38.63 84.58 -28.47
C GLN A 362 -39.86 84.40 -27.56
N CYS A 363 -39.90 85.08 -26.41
CA CYS A 363 -41.01 84.95 -25.46
C CYS A 363 -42.30 85.64 -25.96
N ASN A 364 -42.20 86.71 -26.75
CA ASN A 364 -43.30 87.65 -27.02
C ASN A 364 -44.54 87.05 -27.73
N ASP A 365 -44.39 85.92 -28.43
CA ASP A 365 -45.48 85.31 -29.22
C ASP A 365 -46.13 84.10 -28.56
N LEU A 366 -45.76 83.80 -27.31
CA LEU A 366 -46.24 82.60 -26.62
C LEU A 366 -47.59 82.81 -25.97
N SER A 367 -48.43 81.77 -26.04
CA SER A 367 -49.69 81.74 -25.29
C SER A 367 -49.44 81.77 -23.78
N LYS A 368 -50.42 82.22 -23.00
CA LYS A 368 -50.35 82.16 -21.52
C LYS A 368 -50.00 80.76 -21.00
N GLN A 369 -50.49 79.70 -21.65
CA GLN A 369 -50.28 78.32 -21.25
C GLN A 369 -48.87 77.80 -21.55
N ASP A 370 -48.22 78.34 -22.59
CA ASP A 370 -46.90 77.91 -23.06
C ASP A 370 -45.77 78.80 -22.51
N CYS A 371 -46.07 80.06 -22.20
CA CYS A 371 -45.11 81.05 -21.74
C CYS A 371 -44.24 80.53 -20.58
N GLU A 372 -44.86 80.08 -19.50
CA GLU A 372 -44.12 79.64 -18.31
C GLU A 372 -43.40 78.30 -18.45
N LYS A 373 -43.62 77.59 -19.56
CA LYS A 373 -43.04 76.28 -19.90
C LYS A 373 -41.90 76.40 -20.90
N THR A 374 -41.44 77.61 -21.21
CA THR A 374 -40.42 77.86 -22.22
C THR A 374 -39.31 78.78 -21.72
N TYR A 375 -38.20 78.75 -22.44
CA TYR A 375 -37.09 79.68 -22.27
C TYR A 375 -36.65 80.27 -23.60
N ALA A 376 -36.06 81.46 -23.56
CA ALA A 376 -35.38 82.07 -24.70
C ALA A 376 -33.85 82.00 -24.52
N ILE A 377 -33.13 81.95 -25.64
CA ILE A 377 -31.67 82.00 -25.65
C ILE A 377 -31.26 83.41 -26.07
N LEU A 378 -30.60 84.14 -25.16
CA LEU A 378 -30.02 85.43 -25.46
C LEU A 378 -28.56 85.25 -25.85
N THR A 379 -28.22 85.73 -27.06
CA THR A 379 -26.83 85.86 -27.50
C THR A 379 -26.45 87.34 -27.41
N PRO A 380 -25.59 87.75 -26.47
CA PRO A 380 -25.20 89.16 -26.35
C PRO A 380 -24.48 89.61 -27.63
N ALA A 381 -24.97 90.67 -28.27
CA ALA A 381 -24.43 91.18 -29.54
C ALA A 381 -22.96 91.66 -29.47
N ALA A 382 -22.40 91.81 -28.25
CA ALA A 382 -21.07 92.36 -28.01
C ALA A 382 -20.10 91.40 -27.27
N ALA A 383 -20.49 90.16 -26.99
CA ALA A 383 -19.63 89.25 -26.23
C ALA A 383 -18.59 88.56 -27.14
N LYS A 384 -17.30 88.72 -26.82
CA LYS A 384 -16.16 88.07 -27.51
C LYS A 384 -16.10 86.54 -27.31
N LYS A 385 -16.96 85.98 -26.47
CA LYS A 385 -17.13 84.54 -26.25
C LYS A 385 -18.62 84.21 -26.36
N SER A 386 -18.93 83.12 -27.05
CA SER A 386 -20.26 82.60 -27.37
C SER A 386 -21.03 82.08 -26.14
N VAL A 387 -21.06 82.83 -25.04
CA VAL A 387 -21.79 82.44 -23.83
C VAL A 387 -23.28 82.62 -24.10
N LYS A 388 -24.00 81.49 -24.14
CA LYS A 388 -25.46 81.49 -24.25
C LYS A 388 -26.05 81.80 -22.88
N HIS A 389 -26.90 82.83 -22.82
CA HIS A 389 -27.68 83.11 -21.62
C HIS A 389 -29.07 82.54 -21.79
N PHE A 390 -29.47 81.67 -20.87
CA PHE A 390 -30.80 81.09 -20.86
C PHE A 390 -31.68 81.90 -19.92
N VAL A 391 -32.83 82.35 -20.43
CA VAL A 391 -33.79 83.16 -19.67
C VAL A 391 -35.19 82.57 -19.74
N ARG A 392 -35.84 82.43 -18.58
CA ARG A 392 -37.20 81.92 -18.49
C ARG A 392 -38.19 82.94 -19.05
N CYS A 393 -39.20 82.48 -19.76
CA CYS A 393 -40.34 83.30 -20.16
C CYS A 393 -41.39 83.35 -19.03
N ILE A 394 -41.93 84.53 -18.73
CA ILE A 394 -42.96 84.77 -17.71
C ILE A 394 -44.14 85.48 -18.35
N PHE A 395 -45.36 85.09 -17.96
CA PHE A 395 -46.55 85.79 -18.41
C PHE A 395 -46.83 86.98 -17.50
N ASP A 396 -46.84 88.18 -18.07
CA ASP A 396 -47.18 89.40 -17.33
C ASP A 396 -48.69 89.65 -17.44
N GLU A 397 -49.42 89.37 -16.35
CA GLU A 397 -50.88 89.55 -16.29
C GLU A 397 -51.30 91.01 -16.53
N THR A 398 -50.44 91.97 -16.16
CA THR A 398 -50.72 93.42 -16.30
C THR A 398 -50.84 93.82 -17.76
N TRP A 399 -49.95 93.26 -18.59
CA TRP A 399 -49.83 93.59 -20.00
C TRP A 399 -50.39 92.51 -20.92
N SER A 400 -50.87 91.40 -20.34
CA SER A 400 -51.37 90.22 -21.06
C SER A 400 -50.39 89.72 -22.14
N LEU A 401 -49.09 89.75 -21.84
CA LEU A 401 -48.03 89.34 -22.77
C LEU A 401 -46.99 88.46 -22.07
N CYS A 402 -46.36 87.59 -22.85
CA CYS A 402 -45.24 86.78 -22.40
C CYS A 402 -43.93 87.54 -22.60
N ARG A 403 -43.14 87.73 -21.54
CA ARG A 403 -41.86 88.44 -21.59
C ARG A 403 -40.74 87.63 -20.97
N ILE A 404 -39.52 88.09 -21.17
CA ILE A 404 -38.34 87.53 -20.52
C ILE A 404 -38.38 87.90 -19.02
N SER A 405 -38.05 86.93 -18.15
CA SER A 405 -37.88 87.16 -16.72
C SER A 405 -36.69 88.07 -16.43
N ASP A 406 -36.89 89.11 -15.63
CA ASP A 406 -35.83 90.03 -15.21
C ASP A 406 -34.85 89.39 -14.19
N SER A 407 -35.21 88.25 -13.59
CA SER A 407 -34.51 87.69 -12.42
C SER A 407 -33.72 86.41 -12.69
N THR A 408 -33.80 85.82 -13.89
CA THR A 408 -33.23 84.49 -14.15
C THR A 408 -32.43 84.47 -15.45
N THR A 409 -31.19 84.93 -15.39
CA THR A 409 -30.16 84.62 -16.39
C THR A 409 -29.26 83.52 -15.85
N SER A 410 -29.24 82.36 -16.52
CA SER A 410 -28.38 81.24 -16.12
C SER A 410 -27.42 80.89 -17.25
N GLN A 411 -26.16 80.58 -16.90
CA GLN A 411 -25.19 79.96 -17.79
C GLN A 411 -25.15 78.48 -17.45
N CYS A 412 -25.68 77.65 -18.35
CA CYS A 412 -25.81 76.20 -18.15
C CYS A 412 -24.93 75.48 -19.17
N SER A 413 -24.23 74.42 -18.75
CA SER A 413 -23.17 73.82 -19.59
C SER A 413 -23.71 73.07 -20.80
N ASP A 414 -24.91 72.49 -20.70
CA ASP A 414 -25.57 71.68 -21.72
C ASP A 414 -27.09 71.84 -21.60
N MET A 415 -27.71 72.51 -22.59
CA MET A 415 -29.14 72.84 -22.70
C MET A 415 -29.68 72.49 -24.08
#